data_AF-A0A5D2A597-F1
#
_entry.id   AF-A0A5D2A597-F1
#
_cell.length_a   1.000
_cell.length_b   1.000
_cell.length_c   1.000
_cell.angle_alpha   90.00
_cell.angle_beta   90.00
_cell.angle_gamma   90.00
#
_symmetry.space_group_name_H-M   'P 1'
#
loop_
_entity.id
_entity.type
_entity.pdbx_description
1 polymer ?
#
loop_
_entity_poly.entity_id
_entity_poly.type
_entity_poly.pdbx_seq_one_letter_code
_entity_poly.pdbx_strand_id
1 'polypeptide(L)' 'MFFYVLIAYTLIAWGDKDPWESIELGRAYVDFDTVEDFVVLPNVGHCPQDEAPHLVNPLVESFVSHHSKSPANASTTI' A
#
# COMPACT_ATOMS: atom_id res chain seq x y z
N MET A 1 -6.77 -2.14 -29.94
CA MET A 1 -6.61 -1.03 -28.97
C MET A 1 -5.91 -1.61 -27.76
N PHE A 2 -4.59 -1.46 -27.64
CA PHE A 2 -3.88 -1.87 -26.43
C PHE A 2 -3.94 -0.70 -25.45
N PHE A 3 -4.79 -0.79 -24.44
CA PHE A 3 -4.72 0.12 -23.31
C PHE A 3 -3.53 -0.33 -22.46
N TYR A 4 -2.45 0.43 -22.47
CA TYR A 4 -1.41 0.30 -21.46
C TYR A 4 -1.99 0.86 -20.16
N VAL A 5 -2.55 -0.01 -19.32
CA VAL A 5 -2.76 0.30 -17.90
C VAL A 5 -1.37 0.35 -17.28
N LEU A 6 -1.04 1.48 -16.64
CA LEU A 6 0.14 1.56 -15.77
C LEU A 6 -0.08 0.59 -14.62
N ILE A 7 0.57 -0.57 -14.67
CA ILE A 7 0.52 -1.59 -13.62
C ILE A 7 1.44 -1.11 -12.50
N ALA A 8 0.93 -0.22 -11.64
CA ALA A 8 1.62 0.22 -10.45
C ALA A 8 0.86 -0.31 -9.23
N TYR A 9 1.52 -1.12 -8.43
CA TYR A 9 0.95 -1.65 -7.19
C TYR A 9 0.77 -0.53 -6.17
N THR A 10 -0.31 -0.60 -5.38
CA THR A 10 -0.65 0.40 -4.37
C THR A 10 -0.99 -0.28 -3.05
N LEU A 11 -0.32 0.14 -1.98
CA LEU A 11 -0.68 -0.18 -0.60
C LEU A 11 -1.25 1.07 0.07
N ILE A 12 -2.40 0.94 0.73
CA ILE A 12 -3.02 2.05 1.47
C ILE A 12 -2.93 1.75 2.96
N ALA A 13 -2.33 2.65 3.74
CA ALA A 13 -2.32 2.58 5.19
C ALA A 13 -3.10 3.77 5.75
N TRP A 14 -4.10 3.52 6.60
CA TRP A 14 -5.10 4.51 7.01
C TRP A 14 -5.29 4.54 8.52
N GLY A 15 -5.18 5.72 9.14
CA GLY A 15 -5.43 5.89 10.57
C GLY A 15 -6.92 5.85 10.93
N ASP A 16 -7.34 4.99 11.86
CA ASP A 16 -8.76 4.88 12.24
C ASP A 16 -9.32 6.10 13.00
N LYS A 17 -8.45 7.04 13.40
CA LYS A 17 -8.78 8.32 14.04
C LYS A 17 -8.52 9.51 13.13
N ASP A 18 -8.31 9.32 11.84
CA ASP A 18 -8.19 10.43 10.89
C ASP A 18 -9.43 11.36 11.01
N PRO A 19 -9.25 12.62 11.44
CA PRO A 19 -10.36 13.55 11.62
C PRO A 19 -10.73 14.29 10.32
N TRP A 20 -9.92 14.16 9.26
CA TRP A 20 -10.04 14.90 8.02
C TRP A 20 -10.63 14.05 6.91
N GLU A 21 -10.26 12.77 6.82
CA GLU A 21 -10.71 11.87 5.76
C GLU A 21 -11.52 10.70 6.31
N SER A 22 -12.64 10.38 5.64
CA SER A 22 -13.51 9.28 6.04
C SER A 22 -12.90 7.94 5.67
N ILE A 23 -12.68 7.08 6.66
CA ILE A 23 -12.20 5.72 6.45
C ILE A 23 -13.14 4.89 5.56
N GLU A 24 -14.46 5.15 5.60
CA GLU A 24 -15.42 4.46 4.74
C GLU A 24 -15.21 4.79 3.26
N LEU A 25 -14.83 6.04 2.95
CA LEU A 25 -14.45 6.43 1.59
C LEU A 25 -13.09 5.83 1.21
N GLY A 26 -12.14 5.82 2.15
CA GLY A 26 -10.84 5.17 1.95
C GLY A 26 -10.97 3.69 1.60
N ARG A 27 -11.86 2.97 2.29
CA ARG A 27 -12.13 1.55 2.03
C ARG A 27 -12.64 1.28 0.62
N ALA A 28 -13.30 2.24 -0.03
CA ALA A 28 -13.76 2.07 -1.41
C ALA A 28 -12.59 1.96 -2.41
N TYR A 29 -11.36 2.38 -2.04
CA TYR A 29 -10.21 2.22 -2.91
C TYR A 29 -9.81 0.75 -3.16
N VAL A 30 -10.25 -0.19 -2.33
CA VAL A 30 -10.00 -1.63 -2.56
C VAL A 30 -10.63 -2.16 -3.84
N ASP A 31 -11.59 -1.42 -4.42
CA ASP A 31 -12.26 -1.80 -5.67
C ASP A 31 -11.39 -1.55 -6.91
N PHE A 32 -10.23 -0.89 -6.77
CA PHE A 32 -9.27 -0.69 -7.87
C PHE A 32 -8.28 -1.86 -7.96
N ASP A 33 -8.15 -2.47 -9.15
CA ASP A 33 -7.26 -3.62 -9.41
C ASP A 33 -5.78 -3.41 -9.02
N THR A 34 -5.32 -2.16 -8.93
CA THR A 34 -3.95 -1.81 -8.54
C THR A 34 -3.74 -1.79 -7.03
N VAL A 35 -4.80 -1.74 -6.23
CA VAL A 35 -4.72 -1.71 -4.76
C VAL A 35 -4.60 -3.14 -4.26
N GLU A 36 -3.45 -3.44 -3.65
CA GLU A 36 -3.17 -4.78 -3.14
C GLU A 36 -3.74 -5.01 -1.75
N ASP A 37 -3.74 -3.97 -0.92
CA ASP A 37 -4.21 -4.04 0.46
C ASP A 37 -4.60 -2.65 1.01
N PHE A 38 -5.51 -2.66 1.99
CA PHE A 38 -5.94 -1.51 2.77
C PHE A 38 -5.78 -1.82 4.26
N VAL A 39 -4.70 -1.30 4.84
CA VAL A 39 -4.30 -1.56 6.22
C VAL A 39 -4.82 -0.46 7.13
N VAL A 40 -5.63 -0.82 8.11
CA VAL A 40 -6.12 0.13 9.13
C VAL A 40 -5.18 0.16 10.32
N LEU A 41 -4.72 1.36 10.67
CA LEU A 41 -3.81 1.63 11.77
C LEU A 41 -4.62 2.08 13.00
N PRO A 42 -4.66 1.28 14.08
CA PRO A 42 -5.48 1.58 15.25
C PRO A 42 -4.89 2.72 16.08
N ASN A 43 -5.75 3.64 16.50
CA ASN A 43 -5.43 4.84 17.28
C ASN A 43 -4.48 5.82 16.59
N VAL A 44 -4.51 5.87 15.26
CA VAL A 44 -3.67 6.76 14.44
C VAL A 44 -4.54 7.76 13.68
N GLY A 45 -4.09 9.00 13.60
CA GLY A 45 -4.74 10.10 12.88
C GLY A 45 -4.34 10.20 11.41
N HIS A 46 -4.34 11.44 10.89
CA HIS A 46 -4.17 11.72 9.46
C HIS A 46 -2.72 11.59 8.96
N CYS A 47 -1.72 11.76 9.83
CA CYS A 47 -0.31 11.69 9.45
C CYS A 47 0.33 10.43 10.03
N PRO A 48 -0.05 9.21 9.58
CA PRO A 48 0.36 7.97 10.21
C PRO A 48 1.88 7.78 10.25
N GLN A 49 2.62 8.30 9.26
CA GLN A 49 4.08 8.22 9.22
C GLN A 49 4.76 9.01 10.36
N ASP A 50 4.16 10.12 10.79
CA ASP A 50 4.71 10.96 11.86
C ASP A 50 4.20 10.50 13.24
N GLU A 51 2.94 10.08 13.31
CA GLU A 51 2.28 9.67 14.54
C GLU A 51 2.68 8.26 15.01
N ALA A 52 2.80 7.32 14.07
CA ALA A 52 3.09 5.92 14.35
C ALA A 52 4.08 5.31 13.33
N PRO A 53 5.31 5.84 13.20
CA PRO A 53 6.31 5.32 12.26
C PRO A 53 6.65 3.84 12.49
N HIS A 54 6.52 3.36 13.73
CA HIS A 54 6.72 1.96 14.10
C HIS A 54 5.66 1.01 13.50
N LEU A 55 4.49 1.53 13.12
CA LEU A 55 3.46 0.80 12.38
C LEU A 55 3.64 0.97 10.87
N VAL A 56 4.01 2.17 10.42
CA VAL A 56 4.10 2.50 8.98
C VAL A 56 5.37 1.95 8.33
N ASN A 57 6.54 2.10 8.95
CA ASN A 57 7.81 1.73 8.32
C ASN A 57 7.88 0.24 7.92
N PRO A 58 7.45 -0.73 8.76
CA PRO A 58 7.42 -2.13 8.36
C PRO A 58 6.53 -2.41 7.15
N LEU A 59 5.43 -1.66 6.98
CA LEU A 59 4.55 -1.79 5.82
C LEU A 59 5.26 -1.33 4.54
N VAL A 60 5.95 -0.19 4.60
CA VAL A 60 6.74 0.34 3.47
C VAL A 60 7.87 -0.61 3.10
N GLU A 61 8.65 -1.08 4.08
CA GLU A 61 9.74 -2.03 3.85
C GLU A 61 9.25 -3.34 3.23
N SER A 62 8.13 -3.88 3.73
CA SER A 62 7.51 -5.09 3.19
C SER A 62 7.04 -4.88 1.75
N PHE A 63 6.34 -3.78 1.48
CA PHE A 63 5.83 -3.44 0.15
C PHE A 63 6.97 -3.30 -0.87
N VAL A 64 8.03 -2.54 -0.52
CA VAL A 64 9.20 -2.38 -1.39
C VAL A 64 9.94 -3.70 -1.56
N SER A 65 10.12 -4.50 -0.51
CA SER A 65 10.74 -5.83 -0.60
C SER A 65 9.99 -6.77 -1.55
N HIS A 66 8.66 -6.73 -1.53
CA HIS A 66 7.82 -7.54 -2.39
C HIS A 66 7.98 -7.17 -3.87
N HIS A 67 8.01 -5.86 -4.17
CA HIS A 67 7.99 -5.33 -5.54
C HIS A 67 9.34 -4.96 -6.14
N SER A 68 10.41 -4.93 -5.34
CA SER A 68 11.78 -4.67 -5.82
C SER A 68 12.44 -5.87 -6.48
N LYS A 69 11.83 -7.07 -6.40
CA LYS A 69 12.33 -8.27 -7.08
C LYS A 69 12.18 -8.10 -8.59
N SER A 70 13.28 -7.76 -9.26
CA SER A 70 13.34 -7.73 -10.71
C SER A 70 12.92 -9.10 -11.29
N PRO A 71 12.08 -9.16 -12.34
CA PRO A 71 11.83 -10.41 -13.07
C PRO A 71 13.09 -11.03 -13.67
N ALA A 72 14.21 -10.29 -13.70
CA ALA A 72 15.51 -10.72 -14.21
C ALA A 72 16.21 -11.86 -13.43
N ASN A 73 15.76 -12.21 -12.21
CA ASN A 73 16.37 -13.30 -11.43
C ASN A 73 15.64 -14.66 -11.55
N ALA A 74 14.67 -14.81 -12.44
CA ALA A 74 13.93 -16.06 -12.62
C ALA A 74 14.51 -17.02 -13.69
N SER A 75 15.76 -16.82 -14.14
CA SER A 75 16.39 -17.76 -15.07
C SER A 75 17.88 -17.93 -14.81
N THR A 76 18.25 -18.93 -14.01
CA THR A 76 19.43 -19.78 -14.20
C THR A 76 19.26 -21.00 -13.30
N THR A 77 18.69 -22.06 -13.85
CA THR A 77 19.03 -23.42 -13.42
C THR A 77 19.27 -24.21 -14.69
N ILE A 78 20.51 -24.69 -14.80
CA ILE A 78 21.10 -25.46 -15.90
C ILE A 78 20.44 -26.84 -15.97
#